data_AF-A0A353NS82-F1
#
_entry.id   AF-A0A353NS82-F1
#
_cell.length_a   1.000
_cell.length_b   1.000
_cell.length_c   1.000
_cell.angle_alpha   90.00
_cell.angle_beta   90.00
_cell.angle_gamma   90.00
#
_symmetry.space_group_name_H-M   'P 1'
#
loop_
_entity.id
_entity.type
_entity.pdbx_description
1 polymer ?
#
loop_
_entity_poly.entity_id
_entity_poly.type
_entity_poly.pdbx_seq_one_letter_code
_entity_poly.pdbx_strand_id
1 'polypeptide(L)' 'FIYPALRSYFGVNWGITATACLFGLMHFDLIRFVSLAIGGACLNIFSERSNSIYPAIVAHSMWNTVAALLVIFFSMTM' A
#
# COMPACT_ATOMS: atom_id res chain seq x y z
N PHE A 1 -6.90 -10.43 2.12
CA PHE A 1 -6.58 -11.77 2.67
C PHE A 1 -5.60 -11.68 3.85
N ILE A 2 -4.39 -11.14 3.67
CA ILE A 2 -3.36 -11.07 4.73
C ILE A 2 -3.78 -10.16 5.90
N TYR A 3 -4.23 -8.93 5.62
CA TYR A 3 -4.64 -7.99 6.66
C TYR A 3 -5.76 -8.52 7.57
N PRO A 4 -6.90 -9.01 7.06
CA PRO A 4 -7.96 -9.58 7.89
C PRO A 4 -7.48 -10.71 8.82
N ALA A 5 -6.59 -11.59 8.32
CA ALA A 5 -6.02 -12.67 9.13
C ALA A 5 -5.13 -12.13 10.25
N LEU A 6 -4.18 -11.24 9.94
CA LEU A 6 -3.32 -10.66 10.98
C LEU A 6 -4.12 -9.82 11.99
N ARG A 7 -5.15 -9.10 11.54
CA ARG A 7 -6.07 -8.36 12.39
C ARG A 7 -6.79 -9.27 13.38
N SER A 8 -7.24 -10.46 12.97
CA SER A 8 -7.97 -11.36 13.87
C SER A 8 -7.11 -11.94 14.99
N TYR A 9 -5.80 -12.09 14.78
CA TYR A 9 -4.88 -12.62 15.79
C TYR A 9 -4.22 -11.55 16.66
N PHE A 10 -3.84 -10.40 16.06
CA PHE A 10 -3.00 -9.39 16.73
C PHE A 10 -3.67 -8.03 16.91
N GLY A 11 -4.92 -7.89 16.46
CA GLY A 11 -5.67 -6.64 16.50
C GLY A 11 -5.33 -5.70 15.33
N VAL A 12 -6.05 -4.58 15.27
CA VAL A 12 -6.02 -3.65 14.13
C VAL A 12 -4.64 -3.03 13.93
N ASN A 13 -4.03 -2.46 14.99
CA ASN A 13 -2.76 -1.73 14.88
C ASN A 13 -1.62 -2.63 14.39
N TRP A 14 -1.44 -3.80 15.02
CA TRP A 14 -0.41 -4.76 14.60
C TRP A 14 -0.73 -5.40 13.25
N GLY A 15 -2.00 -5.64 12.93
CA GLY A 15 -2.41 -6.13 11.61
C GLY A 15 -2.04 -5.16 10.49
N ILE A 16 -2.26 -3.84 10.70
CA ILE A 16 -1.87 -2.80 9.75
C ILE A 16 -0.36 -2.76 9.60
N THR A 17 0.38 -2.64 10.71
CA THR A 17 1.85 -2.51 10.68
C THR A 17 2.51 -3.73 10.04
N ALA A 18 2.14 -4.95 10.44
CA ALA A 18 2.74 -6.17 9.91
C ALA A 18 2.46 -6.34 8.40
N THR A 19 1.22 -6.10 7.97
CA THR A 19 0.86 -6.20 6.55
C THR A 19 1.55 -5.11 5.72
N ALA A 20 1.65 -3.89 6.24
CA ALA A 20 2.33 -2.76 5.60
C ALA A 20 3.83 -3.03 5.41
N CYS A 21 4.50 -3.53 6.45
CA CYS A 21 5.91 -3.92 6.35
C CYS A 21 6.10 -5.06 5.34
N LEU A 22 5.23 -6.07 5.37
CA LEU A 22 5.29 -7.17 4.40
C LEU A 22 5.11 -6.66 2.96
N PHE A 23 4.16 -5.75 2.72
CA PHE A 23 3.96 -5.11 1.42
C PHE A 23 5.22 -4.37 0.95
N GLY A 24 5.85 -3.57 1.81
CA GLY A 24 7.10 -2.88 1.48
C GLY A 24 8.24 -3.84 1.16
N LEU A 25 8.43 -4.88 1.98
CA LEU A 25 9.48 -5.88 1.78
C LEU A 25 9.33 -6.69 0.48
N MET A 26 8.09 -6.94 0.05
CA MET A 26 7.81 -7.67 -1.21
C MET A 26 8.30 -6.96 -2.47
N HIS A 27 8.69 -5.68 -2.37
CA HIS A 27 9.25 -4.93 -3.50
C HIS A 27 10.77 -5.10 -3.64
N PHE A 28 11.44 -5.74 -2.67
CA PHE A 28 12.88 -5.97 -2.68
C PHE A 28 13.73 -4.71 -2.86
N ASP A 29 13.20 -3.56 -2.43
CA ASP A 29 13.87 -2.25 -2.48
C ASP A 29 13.84 -1.62 -1.08
N LEU A 30 14.97 -1.72 -0.37
CA LEU A 30 15.12 -1.17 0.98
C LEU A 30 15.12 0.36 1.00
N ILE A 31 15.47 1.03 -0.11
CA ILE A 31 15.45 2.49 -0.20
C ILE A 31 13.99 2.97 -0.19
N ARG A 32 13.12 2.29 -0.94
CA ARG A 32 11.69 2.62 -1.03
C ARG A 32 10.85 1.98 0.07
N PHE A 33 11.42 1.08 0.87
CA PHE A 33 10.71 0.31 1.89
C PHE A 33 9.83 1.18 2.78
N VAL A 34 10.38 2.25 3.38
CA VAL A 34 9.64 3.10 4.33
C VAL A 34 8.44 3.75 3.65
N SER A 35 8.63 4.32 2.45
CA SER A 35 7.55 4.94 1.68
C SER A 35 6.47 3.95 1.27
N LEU A 36 6.88 2.75 0.83
CA LEU A 36 5.96 1.68 0.45
C LEU A 36 5.19 1.13 1.65
N ALA A 37 5.84 0.98 2.80
CA ALA A 37 5.19 0.56 4.03
C ALA A 37 4.16 1.59 4.51
N ILE A 38 4.50 2.89 4.49
CA ILE A 38 3.53 3.95 4.81
C ILE A 38 2.34 3.91 3.84
N GLY A 39 2.60 3.77 2.53
CA GLY A 39 1.54 3.62 1.53
C GLY A 39 0.64 2.41 1.82
N GLY A 40 1.23 1.24 2.10
CA GLY A 40 0.50 0.02 2.47
C GLY A 40 -0.33 0.18 3.74
N ALA A 41 0.18 0.91 4.75
CA ALA A 41 -0.57 1.24 5.96
C ALA A 41 -1.80 2.10 5.63
N CYS A 42 -1.66 3.13 4.81
CA CYS A 42 -2.77 3.97 4.35
C CYS A 42 -3.86 3.16 3.64
N LEU A 43 -3.47 2.21 2.77
CA LEU A 43 -4.42 1.34 2.07
C LEU A 43 -5.22 0.48 3.07
N ASN A 44 -4.57 -0.11 4.07
CA ASN A 44 -5.27 -0.87 5.10
C ASN A 44 -6.19 0.02 5.94
N ILE A 45 -5.79 1.25 6.26
CA ILE A 45 -6.63 2.21 7.00
C ILE A 45 -7.90 2.54 6.20
N PHE A 46 -7.79 2.74 4.87
CA PHE A 46 -8.95 2.96 4.03
C PHE A 46 -9.89 1.76 4.03
N SER A 47 -9.35 0.55 3.92
CA SER A 47 -10.16 -0.66 3.95
C SER A 47 -10.81 -0.91 5.31
N GLU A 48 -10.11 -0.66 6.40
CA GLU A 48 -10.62 -0.83 7.76
C GLU A 48 -11.73 0.17 8.07
N ARG A 49 -11.56 1.45 7.71
CA ARG A 49 -12.57 2.49 7.98
C ARG A 49 -13.82 2.36 7.13
N SER A 50 -13.68 1.88 5.89
CA SER A 50 -14.79 1.74 4.96
C SER A 50 -15.47 0.37 5.00
N ASN A 51 -14.91 -0.59 5.75
CA ASN A 51 -15.28 -2.01 5.69
C ASN A 51 -15.33 -2.53 4.23
N SER A 52 -14.48 -2.01 3.35
CA SER A 52 -14.52 -2.26 1.92
C SER A 52 -13.12 -2.23 1.31
N ILE A 53 -12.85 -3.12 0.36
CA ILE A 53 -11.56 -3.12 -0.36
C ILE A 53 -11.52 -2.10 -1.50
N TYR A 54 -12.67 -1.61 -1.95
CA TYR A 54 -12.75 -0.72 -3.12
C TYR A 54 -11.98 0.59 -2.95
N PRO A 55 -12.05 1.30 -1.80
CA PRO A 55 -11.26 2.52 -1.61
C PRO A 55 -9.75 2.29 -1.72
N ALA A 56 -9.25 1.17 -1.19
CA ALA A 56 -7.84 0.80 -1.32
C ALA A 56 -7.47 0.45 -2.78
N ILE A 57 -8.33 -0.28 -3.49
CA ILE A 57 -8.13 -0.60 -4.91
C ILE A 57 -8.03 0.69 -5.74
N VAL A 58 -8.96 1.63 -5.56
CA VAL A 58 -8.97 2.89 -6.30
C VAL A 58 -7.73 3.72 -5.96
N ALA A 59 -7.43 3.91 -4.67
CA ALA A 59 -6.26 4.68 -4.24
C ALA A 59 -4.94 4.09 -4.78
N HIS A 60 -4.78 2.77 -4.71
CA HIS A 60 -3.58 2.11 -5.22
C HIS A 60 -3.47 2.17 -6.75
N SER A 61 -4.59 1.96 -7.45
CA SER A 61 -4.64 2.07 -8.91
C SER A 61 -4.33 3.49 -9.38
N MET A 62 -4.86 4.51 -8.70
CA MET A 62 -4.55 5.92 -8.97
C MET A 62 -3.07 6.21 -8.73
N TRP A 63 -2.51 5.76 -7.60
CA TRP A 63 -1.08 5.94 -7.30
C TRP A 63 -0.21 5.39 -8.43
N ASN A 64 -0.45 4.14 -8.85
CA ASN A 64 0.32 3.50 -9.91
C ASN A 64 0.12 4.18 -11.27
N THR A 65 -1.11 4.61 -11.58
CA THR A 65 -1.41 5.29 -12.84
C THR A 65 -0.67 6.63 -12.92
N VAL A 66 -0.74 7.43 -11.85
CA VAL A 66 -0.02 8.71 -11.79
C VAL A 66 1.49 8.50 -11.85
N ALA A 67 2.02 7.54 -11.09
CA ALA A 67 3.45 7.23 -11.13
C ALA A 67 3.91 6.79 -12.53
N ALA A 68 3.16 5.92 -13.20
CA ALA A 68 3.45 5.47 -14.56
C ALA A 68 3.40 6.62 -15.56
N LEU A 69 2.36 7.47 -15.51
CA LEU A 69 2.24 8.63 -16.38
C LEU A 69 3.39 9.62 -16.18
N LEU A 70 3.79 9.87 -14.93
CA LEU A 70 4.93 10.72 -14.63
C LEU A 70 6.23 10.14 -15.21
N VAL A 71 6.48 8.85 -15.00
CA VAL A 71 7.66 8.17 -15.57
C VAL A 71 7.67 8.26 -17.09
N ILE A 72 6.54 8.00 -17.76
CA ILE A 72 6.41 8.12 -19.21
C ILE A 72 6.70 9.55 -19.66
N PHE A 73 6.06 10.54 -19.03
CA PHE A 73 6.24 11.95 -19.36
C PHE A 73 7.71 12.37 -19.25
N PHE A 74 8.36 12.09 -18.11
CA PHE A 74 9.77 12.46 -17.91
C PHE A 74 10.71 11.73 -18.88
N SER A 75 10.41 10.47 -19.23
CA SER A 75 11.21 9.70 -20.20
C SER A 75 11.07 10.19 -21.64
N MET A 76 10.03 10.97 -21.96
CA MET A 76 9.85 11.57 -23.29
C MET A 76 10.47 12.97 -23.40
N THR A 77 10.65 13.65 -22.27
CA THR A 77 11.12 15.05 -22.23
C THR A 77 12.61 15.22 -21.95
N MET A 78 13.26 14.19 -21.40
CA MET A 78 14.69 14.14 -21.05
C MET A 78 15.42 13.20 -22.00
#